data_AF-A0A945R027-F1
#
_entry.id   AF-A0A945R027-F1
#
_cell.length_a   1.000
_cell.length_b   1.000
_cell.length_c   1.000
_cell.angle_alpha   90.00
_cell.angle_beta   90.00
_cell.angle_gamma   90.00
#
_symmetry.space_group_name_H-M   'P 1'
#
loop_
_entity.id
_entity.type
_entity.pdbx_description
1 polymer ?
#
loop_
_entity_poly.entity_id
_entity_poly.type
_entity_poly.pdbx_seq_one_letter_code
_entity_poly.pdbx_strand_id
1 'polypeptide(L)'
;MISIKVLEPPSGDTNLHAKRSNKGDIMVQVWGKRPASVTAVIAGFFLLSVGVQAQTGGDAMRGSSLAESWCQSCHIIDQRGTGRAVDPAPPFPMIANDPKKTPGYLQHWLSTSHPQMPNFNLGRREIEDLIAYIRSLAASPEKSPRGERRMKKRHKTSI
;
A
#
# COMPACT_ATOMS: atom_id res chain seq x y z
N MET A 1 -1.68 34.74 -21.45
CA MET A 1 -0.57 33.76 -21.44
C MET A 1 0.07 33.82 -20.06
N ILE A 2 -0.25 32.87 -19.18
CA ILE A 2 0.21 32.88 -17.79
C ILE A 2 1.35 31.87 -17.68
N SER A 3 2.58 32.38 -17.55
CA SER A 3 3.78 31.58 -17.35
C SER A 3 3.81 31.05 -15.91
N ILE A 4 3.63 29.75 -15.75
CA ILE A 4 3.77 29.08 -14.47
C ILE A 4 5.25 28.68 -14.34
N LYS A 5 5.97 29.39 -13.48
CA LYS A 5 7.39 29.17 -13.21
C LYS A 5 7.52 27.96 -12.28
N VAL A 6 8.11 26.88 -12.80
CA VAL A 6 8.51 25.68 -12.05
C VAL A 6 9.53 26.12 -11.00
N LEU A 7 9.30 25.77 -9.73
CA LEU A 7 10.25 25.94 -8.64
C LEU A 7 10.96 24.61 -8.41
N GLU A 8 12.26 24.55 -8.69
CA GLU A 8 13.14 23.46 -8.29
C GLU A 8 13.29 23.37 -6.76
N PRO A 9 13.44 22.16 -6.20
CA PRO A 9 13.80 21.97 -4.79
C PRO A 9 15.29 22.28 -4.54
N PRO A 10 15.65 22.84 -3.37
CA PRO A 10 17.05 23.10 -3.04
C PRO A 10 17.80 21.78 -2.77
N SER A 11 18.87 21.58 -3.53
CA SER A 11 19.95 20.62 -3.26
C SER A 11 20.65 21.02 -1.95
N GLY A 12 20.39 20.28 -0.88
CA GLY A 12 21.05 20.43 0.41
C GLY A 12 22.17 19.40 0.59
N ASP A 13 23.39 19.86 0.36
CA ASP A 13 24.67 19.20 0.58
C ASP A 13 25.29 19.66 1.90
N THR A 14 25.22 18.86 2.97
CA THR A 14 26.09 19.06 4.14
C THR A 14 26.61 17.74 4.72
N ASN A 15 27.82 17.42 4.29
CA ASN A 15 28.97 16.95 5.08
C ASN A 15 28.77 15.88 6.20
N LEU A 16 29.28 14.68 5.89
CA LEU A 16 30.47 14.07 6.52
C LEU A 16 30.69 14.33 8.02
N HIS A 17 30.45 13.31 8.84
CA HIS A 17 31.22 13.04 10.07
C HIS A 17 31.43 11.52 10.23
N ALA A 18 32.27 10.95 9.36
CA ALA A 18 32.82 9.61 9.56
C ALA A 18 34.09 9.72 10.40
N LYS A 19 33.99 9.25 11.65
CA LYS A 19 35.05 9.24 12.66
C LYS A 19 36.24 8.41 12.16
N ARG A 20 37.36 9.07 11.88
CA ARG A 20 38.64 8.44 11.52
C ARG A 20 39.24 7.74 12.75
N SER A 21 39.22 6.41 12.74
CA SER A 21 40.00 5.55 13.65
C SER A 21 41.12 4.90 12.85
N ASN A 22 42.38 5.30 13.09
CA ASN A 22 43.54 4.49 12.73
C ASN A 22 44.77 4.95 13.52
N LYS A 23 45.31 4.07 14.37
CA LYS A 23 46.72 4.09 14.80
C LYS A 23 47.06 2.76 15.48
N GLY A 24 47.91 1.97 14.81
CA GLY A 24 48.47 0.69 15.29
C GLY A 24 47.42 -0.41 15.37
N ASP A 25 47.57 -1.66 14.96
CA ASP A 25 48.75 -2.51 14.99
C ASP A 25 48.42 -3.75 14.14
N ILE A 26 48.82 -3.81 12.88
CA ILE A 26 48.86 -5.09 12.15
C ILE A 26 50.11 -5.12 11.27
N MET A 27 51.26 -5.17 11.95
CA MET A 27 52.49 -5.68 11.37
C MET A 27 52.48 -7.20 11.56
N VAL A 28 51.90 -7.95 10.62
CA VAL A 28 52.20 -9.37 10.46
C VAL A 28 53.00 -9.54 9.17
N GLN A 29 54.29 -9.67 9.41
CA GLN A 29 55.38 -9.97 8.51
C GLN A 29 55.10 -11.21 7.65
N VAL A 30 55.10 -11.06 6.33
CA VAL A 30 55.31 -12.16 5.38
C VAL A 30 56.53 -11.82 4.54
N TRP A 31 57.67 -12.39 4.94
CA TRP A 31 58.88 -12.48 4.13
C TRP A 31 59.16 -13.97 3.95
N GLY A 32 58.91 -14.52 2.76
CA GLY A 32 59.03 -15.97 2.56
C GLY A 32 58.57 -16.47 1.19
N LYS A 33 59.47 -16.34 0.20
CA LYS A 33 59.72 -17.26 -0.92
C LYS A 33 58.61 -18.25 -1.37
N ARG A 34 58.21 -18.04 -2.64
CA ARG A 34 57.98 -19.01 -3.75
C ARG A 34 56.55 -19.40 -4.14
N PRO A 35 56.33 -19.67 -5.46
CA PRO A 35 55.03 -19.63 -6.11
C PRO A 35 54.42 -21.03 -6.25
N ALA A 36 53.14 -21.15 -5.93
CA ALA A 36 52.31 -22.24 -6.40
C ALA A 36 50.86 -21.78 -6.35
N SER A 37 50.25 -21.76 -7.53
CA SER A 37 48.92 -22.24 -7.87
C SER A 37 47.90 -22.44 -6.73
N VAL A 38 46.64 -22.20 -7.10
CA VAL A 38 45.41 -22.65 -6.42
C VAL A 38 44.85 -21.62 -5.44
N THR A 39 43.76 -20.94 -5.87
CA THR A 39 42.60 -20.45 -5.10
C THR A 39 42.07 -19.09 -5.61
N ALA A 40 41.73 -18.97 -6.90
CA ALA A 40 41.08 -17.76 -7.41
C ALA A 40 39.81 -18.08 -8.23
N VAL A 41 38.91 -18.91 -7.70
CA VAL A 41 37.60 -19.14 -8.34
C VAL A 41 36.39 -19.02 -7.40
N ILE A 42 36.54 -18.88 -6.07
CA ILE A 42 35.37 -18.99 -5.16
C ILE A 42 34.71 -17.65 -4.77
N ALA A 43 35.26 -16.48 -5.10
CA ALA A 43 34.73 -15.20 -4.60
C ALA A 43 33.79 -14.45 -5.58
N GLY A 44 32.99 -15.15 -6.39
CA GLY A 44 32.19 -14.53 -7.46
C GLY A 44 30.67 -14.77 -7.44
N PHE A 45 30.10 -15.43 -6.42
CA PHE A 45 28.72 -15.94 -6.49
C PHE A 45 27.86 -15.49 -5.30
N PHE A 46 27.87 -14.20 -4.95
CA PHE A 46 27.08 -13.69 -3.82
C PHE A 46 26.30 -12.40 -4.13
N LEU A 47 25.69 -12.30 -5.32
CA LEU A 47 24.86 -11.13 -5.66
C LEU A 47 23.53 -11.53 -6.32
N LEU A 48 22.46 -11.21 -5.56
CA LEU A 48 21.07 -10.97 -5.95
C LEU A 48 20.14 -12.17 -6.23
N SER A 49 19.58 -12.72 -5.16
CA SER A 49 18.23 -13.29 -5.18
C SER A 49 17.25 -12.31 -4.52
N VAL A 50 16.77 -11.31 -5.29
CA VAL A 50 15.57 -10.57 -4.90
C VAL A 50 14.39 -11.48 -5.21
N GLY A 51 13.80 -12.08 -4.17
CA GLY A 51 12.61 -12.90 -4.32
C GLY A 51 11.45 -12.07 -4.87
N VAL A 52 11.00 -12.40 -6.09
CA VAL A 52 9.72 -11.91 -6.60
C VAL A 52 8.63 -12.56 -5.76
N GLN A 53 8.08 -11.82 -4.78
CA GLN A 53 6.85 -12.24 -4.15
C GLN A 53 5.71 -12.02 -5.15
N ALA A 54 5.28 -13.10 -5.79
CA ALA A 54 3.99 -13.10 -6.45
C ALA A 54 2.92 -12.89 -5.37
N GLN A 55 2.44 -11.66 -5.20
CA GLN A 55 1.28 -11.42 -4.37
C GLN A 55 0.10 -12.17 -5.01
N THR A 56 -0.41 -13.19 -4.33
CA THR A 56 -1.53 -14.01 -4.81
C THR A 56 -2.88 -13.29 -4.66
N GLY A 57 -2.89 -11.97 -4.76
CA GLY A 57 -4.03 -11.09 -4.62
C GLY A 57 -3.74 -9.70 -5.22
N GLY A 58 -4.77 -8.87 -5.37
CA GLY A 58 -4.62 -7.51 -5.89
C GLY A 58 -3.83 -6.60 -4.94
N ASP A 59 -3.28 -5.53 -5.52
CA ASP A 59 -2.52 -4.48 -4.84
C ASP A 59 -3.43 -3.29 -4.52
N ALA A 60 -3.72 -3.10 -3.23
CA ALA A 60 -4.61 -2.04 -2.76
C ALA A 60 -4.08 -0.62 -3.05
N MET A 61 -2.76 -0.41 -3.14
CA MET A 61 -2.21 0.91 -3.46
C MET A 61 -2.46 1.24 -4.94
N ARG A 62 -2.20 0.28 -5.84
CA ARG A 62 -2.55 0.44 -7.26
C ARG A 62 -4.05 0.59 -7.46
N GLY A 63 -4.86 -0.14 -6.69
CA GLY A 63 -6.32 0.00 -6.68
C GLY A 63 -6.79 1.40 -6.24
N SER A 64 -6.14 2.02 -5.26
CA SER A 64 -6.42 3.40 -4.86
C SER A 64 -6.18 4.38 -6.00
N SER A 65 -5.03 4.27 -6.68
CA SER A 65 -4.69 5.14 -7.82
C SER A 65 -5.66 4.97 -9.01
N LEU A 66 -6.11 3.73 -9.25
CA LEU A 66 -7.15 3.46 -10.25
C LEU A 66 -8.50 4.08 -9.84
N ALA A 67 -8.88 3.97 -8.57
CA ALA A 67 -10.11 4.55 -8.06
C ALA A 67 -10.12 6.09 -8.15
N GLU A 68 -8.98 6.74 -7.86
CA GLU A 68 -8.80 8.17 -8.08
C GLU A 68 -8.90 8.53 -9.57
N SER A 69 -8.33 7.74 -10.46
CA SER A 69 -8.34 8.06 -11.89
C SER A 69 -9.75 7.95 -12.51
N TRP A 70 -10.51 6.92 -12.12
CA TRP A 70 -11.71 6.51 -12.85
C TRP A 70 -13.00 6.59 -12.04
N CYS A 71 -12.94 6.33 -10.74
CA CYS A 71 -14.13 6.11 -9.92
C CYS A 71 -14.58 7.35 -9.14
N GLN A 72 -13.65 8.26 -8.80
CA GLN A 72 -13.92 9.41 -7.94
C GLN A 72 -14.92 10.42 -8.52
N SER A 73 -15.16 10.41 -9.84
CA SER A 73 -16.11 11.31 -10.50
C SER A 73 -17.56 11.04 -10.09
N CYS A 74 -17.87 9.81 -9.68
CA CYS A 74 -19.21 9.36 -9.32
C CYS A 74 -19.30 8.72 -7.93
N HIS A 75 -18.18 8.23 -7.38
CA HIS A 75 -18.12 7.60 -6.07
C HIS A 75 -17.32 8.42 -5.06
N ILE A 76 -17.71 8.34 -3.79
CA ILE A 76 -16.81 8.61 -2.67
C ILE A 76 -15.93 7.37 -2.48
N ILE A 77 -14.62 7.50 -2.70
CA ILE A 77 -13.70 6.36 -2.79
C ILE A 77 -13.00 6.02 -1.48
N ASP A 78 -13.06 6.88 -0.46
CA ASP A 78 -12.42 6.66 0.83
C ASP A 78 -13.28 7.15 2.02
N GLN A 79 -12.77 6.98 3.24
CA GLN A 79 -13.42 7.44 4.47
C GLN A 79 -13.31 8.97 4.69
N ARG A 80 -12.45 9.66 3.94
CA ARG A 80 -12.24 11.10 4.03
C ARG A 80 -13.21 11.89 3.14
N GLY A 81 -13.95 11.20 2.27
CA GLY A 81 -14.90 11.82 1.36
C GLY A 81 -14.30 12.17 0.00
N THR A 82 -13.16 11.60 -0.39
CA THR A 82 -12.55 11.86 -1.70
C THR A 82 -13.51 11.40 -2.81
N GLY A 83 -13.79 12.29 -3.78
CA GLY A 83 -14.68 12.05 -4.91
C GLY A 83 -16.05 12.73 -4.76
N ARG A 84 -17.03 12.27 -5.53
CA ARG A 84 -18.40 12.81 -5.56
C ARG A 84 -19.39 11.71 -5.22
N ALA A 85 -20.40 12.01 -4.41
CA ALA A 85 -21.57 11.13 -4.28
C ALA A 85 -22.59 11.50 -5.36
N VAL A 86 -22.81 10.59 -6.31
CA VAL A 86 -23.87 10.73 -7.33
C VAL A 86 -24.81 9.56 -7.18
N ASP A 87 -26.10 9.78 -6.93
CA ASP A 87 -27.03 8.64 -6.87
C ASP A 87 -27.19 7.97 -8.24
N PRO A 88 -27.16 6.63 -8.33
CA PRO A 88 -27.14 5.66 -7.22
C PRO A 88 -25.75 5.05 -6.94
N ALA A 89 -24.64 5.73 -7.25
CA ALA A 89 -23.28 5.25 -7.04
C ALA A 89 -22.90 5.30 -5.53
N PRO A 90 -22.81 4.12 -4.85
CA PRO A 90 -22.56 4.10 -3.41
C PRO A 90 -21.10 4.39 -3.08
N PRO A 91 -20.79 4.98 -1.90
CA PRO A 91 -19.43 5.12 -1.42
C PRO A 91 -18.70 3.77 -1.30
N PHE A 92 -17.42 3.72 -1.62
CA PHE A 92 -16.61 2.51 -1.51
C PHE A 92 -16.58 1.93 -0.09
N PRO A 93 -16.48 2.72 1.00
CA PRO A 93 -16.61 2.19 2.35
C PRO A 93 -17.95 1.47 2.59
N MET A 94 -19.05 1.93 1.98
CA MET A 94 -20.34 1.24 2.07
C MET A 94 -20.30 -0.11 1.35
N ILE A 95 -19.71 -0.16 0.15
CA ILE A 95 -19.51 -1.41 -0.61
C ILE A 95 -18.63 -2.39 0.19
N ALA A 96 -17.54 -1.90 0.80
CA ALA A 96 -16.58 -2.70 1.56
C ALA A 96 -17.21 -3.39 2.77
N ASN A 97 -18.18 -2.73 3.42
CA ASN A 97 -18.86 -3.23 4.61
C ASN A 97 -20.11 -4.07 4.29
N ASP A 98 -20.53 -4.18 3.02
CA ASP A 98 -21.68 -5.02 2.63
C ASP A 98 -21.24 -6.49 2.40
N PRO A 99 -21.74 -7.46 3.20
CA PRO A 99 -21.37 -8.87 3.06
C PRO A 99 -21.83 -9.49 1.73
N LYS A 100 -22.79 -8.88 1.03
CA LYS A 100 -23.26 -9.34 -0.30
C LYS A 100 -22.27 -8.96 -1.41
N LYS A 101 -21.42 -7.95 -1.18
CA LYS A 101 -20.42 -7.46 -2.14
C LYS A 101 -19.13 -8.27 -2.01
N THR A 102 -19.24 -9.57 -2.26
CA THR A 102 -18.12 -10.51 -2.21
C THR A 102 -17.08 -10.18 -3.30
N PRO A 103 -15.81 -10.60 -3.17
CA PRO A 103 -14.81 -10.40 -4.21
C PRO A 103 -15.24 -10.93 -5.59
N GLY A 104 -15.86 -12.12 -5.63
CA GLY A 104 -16.38 -12.69 -6.88
C GLY A 104 -17.52 -11.89 -7.48
N TYR A 105 -18.43 -11.36 -6.65
CA TYR A 105 -19.47 -10.44 -7.11
C TYR A 105 -18.86 -9.17 -7.70
N LEU A 106 -17.90 -8.55 -7.00
CA LEU A 106 -17.25 -7.33 -7.47
C LEU A 106 -16.47 -7.56 -8.77
N GLN A 107 -15.81 -8.71 -8.90
CA GLN A 107 -15.09 -9.05 -10.12
C GLN A 107 -16.04 -9.19 -11.31
N HIS A 108 -17.16 -9.89 -11.14
CA HIS A 108 -18.17 -10.01 -12.19
C HIS A 108 -18.80 -8.65 -12.53
N TRP A 109 -19.12 -7.86 -11.50
CA TRP A 109 -19.72 -6.54 -11.66
C TRP A 109 -18.81 -5.58 -12.42
N LEU A 110 -17.52 -5.49 -12.05
CA LEU A 110 -16.54 -4.62 -12.71
C LEU A 110 -16.16 -5.09 -14.12
N SER A 111 -16.32 -6.38 -14.42
CA SER A 111 -16.08 -6.93 -15.76
C SER A 111 -17.23 -6.67 -16.74
N THR A 112 -18.40 -6.23 -16.24
CA THR A 112 -19.61 -6.05 -17.04
C THR A 112 -19.93 -4.57 -17.18
N SER A 113 -20.07 -4.09 -18.41
CA SER A 113 -20.55 -2.72 -18.66
C SER A 113 -22.02 -2.58 -18.28
N HIS A 114 -22.42 -1.45 -17.68
CA HIS A 114 -23.82 -1.20 -17.34
C HIS A 114 -24.22 0.28 -17.51
N PRO A 115 -25.51 0.62 -17.72
CA PRO A 115 -25.92 1.99 -18.07
C PRO A 115 -25.51 3.08 -17.06
N GLN A 116 -25.33 2.69 -15.80
CA GLN A 116 -25.00 3.61 -14.68
C GLN A 116 -23.49 3.77 -14.42
N MET A 117 -22.63 3.00 -15.11
CA MET A 117 -21.18 3.10 -14.99
C MET A 117 -20.55 2.86 -16.36
N PRO A 118 -19.78 3.82 -16.90
CA PRO A 118 -19.18 3.66 -18.21
C PRO A 118 -18.20 2.49 -18.21
N ASN A 119 -17.94 1.94 -19.39
CA ASN A 119 -16.93 0.91 -19.54
C ASN A 119 -15.53 1.55 -19.52
N PHE A 120 -14.76 1.27 -18.47
CA PHE A 120 -13.39 1.75 -18.32
C PHE A 120 -12.34 0.82 -18.95
N ASN A 121 -12.76 -0.26 -19.63
CA ASN A 121 -11.88 -1.28 -20.23
C ASN A 121 -10.82 -1.84 -19.27
N LEU A 122 -11.21 -2.05 -18.01
CA LEU A 122 -10.31 -2.54 -16.96
C LEU A 122 -9.85 -3.96 -17.25
N GLY A 123 -8.54 -4.18 -17.18
CA GLY A 123 -7.94 -5.51 -17.23
C GLY A 123 -8.19 -6.28 -15.94
N ARG A 124 -8.03 -7.62 -16.02
CA ARG A 124 -8.23 -8.51 -14.87
C ARG A 124 -7.42 -8.10 -13.63
N ARG A 125 -6.16 -7.69 -13.81
CA ARG A 125 -5.31 -7.24 -12.70
C ARG A 125 -5.78 -5.94 -12.08
N GLU A 126 -6.21 -4.98 -12.89
CA GLU A 126 -6.74 -3.71 -12.40
C GLU A 126 -8.03 -3.92 -11.59
N ILE A 127 -8.88 -4.86 -12.03
CA ILE A 127 -10.07 -5.27 -11.29
C ILE A 127 -9.68 -5.90 -9.93
N GLU A 128 -8.70 -6.78 -9.91
CA GLU A 128 -8.21 -7.40 -8.66
C GLU A 128 -7.63 -6.34 -7.71
N ASP A 129 -6.86 -5.38 -8.23
CA ASP A 129 -6.28 -4.26 -7.47
C ASP A 129 -7.39 -3.36 -6.88
N LEU A 130 -8.41 -3.02 -7.68
CA LEU A 130 -9.58 -2.26 -7.22
C LEU A 130 -10.36 -2.99 -6.13
N ILE A 131 -10.57 -4.30 -6.27
CA ILE A 131 -11.22 -5.11 -5.24
C ILE A 131 -10.40 -5.12 -3.97
N ALA A 132 -9.08 -5.30 -4.06
CA ALA A 132 -8.19 -5.25 -2.90
C ALA A 132 -8.29 -3.88 -2.18
N TYR A 133 -8.32 -2.79 -2.94
CA TYR A 133 -8.53 -1.45 -2.39
C TYR A 133 -9.89 -1.31 -1.70
N ILE A 134 -11.00 -1.64 -2.37
CA ILE A 134 -12.34 -1.55 -1.78
C ILE A 134 -12.40 -2.36 -0.48
N ARG A 135 -11.89 -3.59 -0.49
CA ARG A 135 -11.88 -4.45 0.71
C ARG A 135 -11.05 -3.87 1.86
N SER A 136 -9.99 -3.15 1.56
CA SER A 136 -9.16 -2.50 2.60
C SER A 136 -9.90 -1.42 3.39
N LEU A 137 -11.00 -0.88 2.83
CA LEU A 137 -11.83 0.15 3.44
C LEU A 137 -12.88 -0.39 4.42
N ALA A 138 -13.04 -1.71 4.50
CA ALA A 138 -13.93 -2.33 5.47
C ALA A 138 -13.47 -1.93 6.88
N ALA A 139 -14.41 -1.57 7.76
CA ALA A 139 -14.05 -1.30 9.14
C ALA A 139 -13.46 -2.60 9.72
N SER A 140 -12.21 -2.57 10.20
CA SER A 140 -11.64 -3.70 10.93
C SER A 140 -12.65 -4.09 12.02
N PRO A 141 -12.94 -5.39 12.24
CA PRO A 141 -13.91 -5.82 13.25
C PRO A 141 -13.53 -5.46 14.70
N GLU A 142 -12.48 -4.68 14.93
CA GLU A 142 -11.75 -4.51 16.20
C GLU A 142 -11.92 -3.13 16.87
N LYS A 143 -12.81 -2.24 16.42
CA LYS A 143 -13.09 -1.02 17.23
C LYS A 143 -14.48 -0.40 17.05
N SER A 144 -15.52 -1.22 17.15
CA SER A 144 -16.86 -0.72 17.54
C SER A 144 -17.05 -0.99 19.04
N PRO A 145 -17.30 0.01 19.91
CA PRO A 145 -17.69 -0.23 21.29
C PRO A 145 -19.13 -0.74 21.32
N ARG A 146 -19.31 -1.96 20.82
CA ARG A 146 -20.54 -2.73 20.93
C ARG A 146 -20.57 -3.34 22.32
N GLY A 147 -21.05 -2.56 23.29
CA GLY A 147 -21.51 -3.12 24.57
C GLY A 147 -20.88 -2.53 25.82
N GLU A 148 -21.12 -1.24 26.13
CA GLU A 148 -21.10 -0.79 27.53
C GLU A 148 -21.97 0.48 27.70
N ARG A 149 -23.28 0.35 27.49
CA ARG A 149 -24.28 1.17 28.21
C ARG A 149 -25.37 0.27 28.76
N ARG A 150 -24.97 -0.70 29.58
CA ARG A 150 -25.84 -1.23 30.63
C ARG A 150 -25.98 -0.11 31.66
N MET A 151 -26.96 0.76 31.39
CA MET A 151 -27.52 1.71 32.34
C MET A 151 -27.76 0.97 33.65
N LYS A 152 -26.84 1.13 34.62
CA LYS A 152 -27.07 0.74 36.01
C LYS A 152 -28.31 1.52 36.44
N LYS A 153 -29.49 0.86 36.43
CA LYS A 153 -30.62 1.23 37.28
C LYS A 153 -30.09 1.12 38.72
N ARG A 154 -29.51 2.20 39.22
CA ARG A 154 -29.27 2.33 40.65
C ARG A 154 -30.63 2.47 41.29
N HIS A 155 -30.96 1.46 42.09
CA HIS A 155 -32.03 1.47 43.06
C HIS A 155 -32.03 2.80 43.84
N LYS A 156 -33.19 3.46 43.89
CA LYS A 156 -33.51 4.37 44.98
C LYS A 156 -35.02 4.43 45.19
N THR A 157 -35.55 3.45 45.91
CA THR A 157 -36.72 3.66 46.78
C THR A 157 -36.60 2.71 47.97
N SER A 158 -36.17 3.25 49.10
CA SER A 158 -36.36 2.67 50.42
C SER A 158 -36.60 3.84 51.36
N ILE A 159 -37.62 3.66 52.20
CA ILE A 159 -38.21 4.54 53.21
C ILE A 159 -39.19 5.58 52.65
#